data_AF-A0A9E1QVZ1-F1
#
_entry.id   AF-A0A9E1QVZ1-F1
#
_cell.length_a   1.000
_cell.length_b   1.000
_cell.length_c   1.000
_cell.angle_alpha   90.00
_cell.angle_beta   90.00
_cell.angle_gamma   90.00
#
_symmetry.space_group_name_H-M   'P 1'
#
loop_
_entity.id
_entity.type
_entity.pdbx_description
1 polymer ?
#
loop_
_entity_poly.entity_id
_entity_poly.type
_entity_poly.pdbx_seq_one_letter_code
_entity_poly.pdbx_strand_id
1 'polypeptide(L)'
;MSGNTIGKLFTVTTFGESHGPSLGCIIDGCPPGLFISEKDIQCDLDRRKPGKSRYTTQRMEDDQIKILSGVFGGKTTGTPIGLLIENTDQRSKDYSNIKDQFRPAHADFTYHKKFGFRDYRGGGRSSARETAMRVAAGAIAKKYL
;
A
#
# COMPACT_ATOMS: atom_id res chain seq x y z
N MET A 1 2.01 7.35 14.63
CA MET A 1 1.13 6.20 14.92
C MET A 1 1.99 4.99 15.23
N SER A 2 1.92 4.47 16.45
CA SER A 2 2.52 3.19 16.82
C SER A 2 1.59 2.08 16.36
N GLY A 3 1.75 1.60 15.13
CA GLY A 3 0.93 0.52 14.56
C GLY A 3 0.75 0.63 13.05
N ASN A 4 0.13 -0.39 12.47
CA ASN A 4 -0.22 -0.46 11.04
C ASN A 4 -1.72 -0.32 10.78
N THR A 5 -2.51 0.01 11.81
CA THR A 5 -3.96 0.18 11.73
C THR A 5 -4.36 1.63 11.94
N ILE A 6 -5.30 2.13 11.14
CA ILE A 6 -5.93 3.45 11.27
C ILE A 6 -7.45 3.30 11.25
N GLY A 7 -8.15 4.13 12.03
CA GLY A 7 -9.62 4.12 12.12
C GLY A 7 -10.14 3.50 13.42
N LYS A 8 -11.48 3.52 13.61
CA LYS A 8 -12.16 2.97 14.78
C LYS A 8 -13.28 2.00 14.44
N LEU A 9 -14.24 2.45 13.61
CA LEU A 9 -15.32 1.59 13.11
C LEU A 9 -14.93 1.05 11.73
N PHE A 10 -14.68 1.95 10.78
CA PHE A 10 -13.98 1.61 9.55
C PHE A 10 -12.48 1.61 9.85
N THR A 11 -11.88 0.42 9.95
CA THR A 11 -10.45 0.28 10.26
C THR A 11 -9.69 -0.25 9.05
N VAL A 12 -8.50 0.29 8.82
CA VAL A 12 -7.63 -0.10 7.73
C VAL A 12 -6.30 -0.55 8.31
N THR A 13 -5.96 -1.81 8.13
CA THR A 13 -4.69 -2.40 8.57
C THR A 13 -3.86 -2.75 7.35
N THR A 14 -2.69 -2.11 7.18
CA THR A 14 -1.84 -2.31 5.99
C THR A 14 -0.64 -3.23 6.28
N PHE A 15 -0.14 -3.92 5.27
CA PHE A 15 1.08 -4.73 5.32
C PHE A 15 1.90 -4.62 4.03
N GLY A 16 3.14 -5.13 4.07
CA GLY A 16 4.05 -5.16 2.93
C GLY A 16 5.04 -3.99 2.86
N GLU A 17 6.12 -4.24 2.14
CA GLU A 17 7.27 -3.38 1.91
C GLU A 17 7.46 -3.10 0.41
N SER A 18 8.16 -2.01 0.09
CA SER A 18 8.37 -1.57 -1.31
C SER A 18 9.18 -2.50 -2.20
N HIS A 19 9.88 -3.47 -1.62
CA HIS A 19 10.65 -4.51 -2.32
C HIS A 19 10.24 -5.92 -1.87
N GLY A 20 9.14 -6.04 -1.11
CA GLY A 20 8.50 -7.32 -0.88
C GLY A 20 7.75 -7.79 -2.13
N PRO A 21 7.18 -9.00 -2.12
CA PRO A 21 6.43 -9.53 -3.26
C PRO A 21 5.13 -8.75 -3.52
N SER A 22 4.55 -8.16 -2.49
CA SER A 22 3.26 -7.48 -2.57
C SER A 22 3.05 -6.48 -1.43
N LEU A 23 2.05 -5.63 -1.62
CA LEU A 23 1.41 -4.85 -0.58
C LEU A 23 -0.01 -5.35 -0.38
N GLY A 24 -0.54 -5.16 0.82
CA GLY A 24 -1.95 -5.42 1.06
C GLY A 24 -2.52 -4.61 2.20
N CYS A 25 -3.83 -4.67 2.31
CA CYS A 25 -4.53 -4.21 3.49
C CYS A 25 -5.78 -5.03 3.77
N ILE A 26 -6.22 -4.96 5.02
CA ILE A 26 -7.50 -5.47 5.49
C ILE A 26 -8.31 -4.25 5.91
N ILE A 27 -9.54 -4.19 5.42
CA ILE A 27 -10.51 -3.16 5.78
C ILE A 27 -11.62 -3.84 6.57
N ASP A 28 -11.81 -3.43 7.82
CA ASP A 28 -12.88 -3.92 8.68
C ASP A 28 -13.91 -2.82 8.93
N GLY A 29 -15.16 -3.24 9.21
CA GLY A 29 -16.29 -2.34 9.48
C GLY A 29 -16.88 -1.65 8.26
N CYS A 30 -16.64 -2.16 7.04
CA CYS A 30 -17.38 -1.74 5.85
C CYS A 30 -18.78 -2.40 5.86
N PRO A 31 -19.89 -1.63 5.83
CA PRO A 31 -21.22 -2.21 5.88
C PRO A 31 -21.52 -3.14 4.70
N PRO A 32 -22.37 -4.18 4.88
CA PRO A 32 -22.78 -5.06 3.80
C PRO A 32 -23.65 -4.34 2.75
N GLY A 33 -23.68 -4.86 1.54
CA GLY A 33 -24.58 -4.43 0.46
C GLY A 33 -24.05 -3.33 -0.46
N LEU A 34 -22.86 -2.76 -0.18
CA LEU A 34 -22.22 -1.79 -1.05
C LEU A 34 -21.73 -2.48 -2.34
N PHE A 35 -22.19 -2.01 -3.50
CA PHE A 35 -21.68 -2.52 -4.78
C PHE A 35 -20.21 -2.09 -4.97
N ILE A 36 -19.30 -3.04 -5.15
CA ILE A 36 -17.87 -2.77 -5.29
C ILE A 36 -17.21 -3.80 -6.21
N SER A 37 -16.26 -3.32 -7.00
CA SER A 37 -15.41 -4.10 -7.88
C SER A 37 -13.99 -3.51 -7.89
N GLU A 38 -13.02 -4.28 -8.37
CA GLU A 38 -11.63 -3.82 -8.54
C GLU A 38 -11.55 -2.57 -9.42
N LYS A 39 -12.41 -2.44 -10.43
CA LYS A 39 -12.47 -1.28 -11.32
C LYS A 39 -12.77 0.03 -10.59
N ASP A 40 -13.64 -0.02 -9.58
CA ASP A 40 -13.99 1.15 -8.78
C ASP A 40 -12.79 1.68 -8.00
N ILE A 41 -11.92 0.78 -7.55
CA ILE A 41 -10.71 1.08 -6.79
C ILE A 41 -9.58 1.50 -7.74
N GLN A 42 -9.50 0.86 -8.90
CA GLN A 42 -8.43 1.04 -9.88
C GLN A 42 -8.34 2.49 -10.37
N CYS A 43 -9.46 3.19 -10.55
CA CYS A 43 -9.46 4.59 -10.98
C CYS A 43 -8.64 5.50 -10.03
N ASP A 44 -8.78 5.32 -8.72
CA ASP A 44 -8.03 6.13 -7.75
C ASP A 44 -6.58 5.66 -7.62
N LEU A 45 -6.30 4.36 -7.79
CA LEU A 45 -4.94 3.85 -7.89
C LEU A 45 -4.21 4.40 -9.13
N ASP A 46 -4.86 4.43 -10.28
CA ASP A 46 -4.32 5.00 -11.52
C ASP A 46 -4.01 6.49 -11.36
N ARG A 47 -4.80 7.22 -10.58
CA ARG A 47 -4.51 8.61 -10.22
C ARG A 47 -3.23 8.74 -9.38
N ARG A 48 -2.99 7.79 -8.47
CA ARG A 48 -1.82 7.72 -7.58
C ARG A 48 -0.54 7.20 -8.25
N LYS A 49 -0.65 6.34 -9.26
CA LYS A 49 0.48 5.61 -9.87
C LYS A 49 1.71 6.51 -10.12
N PRO A 50 2.92 6.01 -9.86
CA PRO A 50 4.17 6.69 -10.19
C PRO A 50 4.37 6.81 -11.72
N GLY A 51 5.43 7.49 -12.15
CA GLY A 51 5.83 7.49 -13.56
C GLY A 51 5.07 8.46 -14.47
N LYS A 52 4.20 9.32 -13.91
CA LYS A 52 3.43 10.30 -14.69
C LYS A 52 4.25 11.48 -15.20
N SER A 53 5.42 11.72 -14.62
CA SER A 53 6.31 12.78 -15.08
C SER A 53 7.77 12.34 -15.05
N ARG A 54 8.59 12.98 -15.87
CA ARG A 54 10.05 12.77 -15.93
C ARG A 54 10.78 13.01 -14.60
N TYR A 55 10.13 13.66 -13.64
CA TYR A 55 10.70 13.98 -12.32
C TYR A 55 10.31 12.99 -11.23
N THR A 56 9.42 12.04 -11.54
CA THR A 56 9.00 10.99 -10.60
C THR A 56 9.83 9.73 -10.79
N THR A 57 9.70 8.78 -9.86
CA THR A 57 10.35 7.47 -9.98
C THR A 57 10.05 6.83 -11.34
N GLN A 58 11.07 6.21 -11.93
CA GLN A 58 10.98 5.49 -13.21
C GLN A 58 10.29 4.12 -13.08
N ARG A 59 9.85 3.73 -11.88
CA ARG A 59 9.14 2.48 -11.69
C ARG A 59 7.80 2.53 -12.40
N MET A 60 7.55 1.50 -13.19
CA MET A 60 6.28 1.29 -13.87
C MET A 60 5.53 0.20 -13.12
N GLU A 61 4.80 0.60 -12.09
CA GLU A 61 3.95 -0.29 -11.30
C GLU A 61 2.50 -0.14 -11.76
N ASP A 62 1.91 -1.22 -12.27
CA ASP A 62 0.54 -1.23 -12.76
C ASP A 62 -0.51 -1.23 -11.65
N ASP A 63 -0.10 -1.36 -10.38
CA ASP A 63 -0.97 -1.31 -9.20
C ASP A 63 -2.29 -2.05 -9.37
N GLN A 64 -2.23 -3.24 -9.96
CA GLN A 64 -3.42 -4.05 -10.19
C GLN A 64 -3.92 -4.56 -8.85
N ILE A 65 -5.09 -4.04 -8.44
CA ILE A 65 -5.72 -4.42 -7.19
C ILE A 65 -6.46 -5.74 -7.34
N LYS A 66 -6.25 -6.64 -6.38
CA LYS A 66 -7.02 -7.87 -6.20
C LYS A 66 -7.86 -7.76 -4.94
N ILE A 67 -9.16 -8.04 -5.06
CA ILE A 67 -10.04 -8.22 -3.88
C ILE A 67 -10.00 -9.70 -3.49
N LEU A 68 -9.47 -9.98 -2.30
CA LEU A 68 -9.27 -11.33 -1.80
C LEU A 68 -10.42 -11.85 -0.91
N SER A 69 -11.15 -10.95 -0.26
CA SER A 69 -12.25 -11.32 0.66
C SER A 69 -13.25 -10.18 0.82
N GLY A 70 -14.34 -10.43 1.56
CA GLY A 70 -15.29 -9.40 1.98
C GLY A 70 -16.27 -8.96 0.90
N VAL A 71 -16.17 -9.51 -0.32
CA VAL A 71 -17.06 -9.22 -1.45
C VAL A 71 -17.61 -10.52 -2.04
N PHE A 72 -18.92 -10.55 -2.28
CA PHE A 72 -19.61 -11.66 -2.93
C PHE A 72 -20.72 -11.11 -3.84
N GLY A 73 -20.82 -11.63 -5.07
CA GLY A 73 -21.81 -11.13 -6.04
C GLY A 73 -21.67 -9.63 -6.36
N GLY A 74 -20.44 -9.09 -6.29
CA GLY A 74 -20.17 -7.67 -6.51
C GLY A 74 -20.64 -6.74 -5.37
N LYS A 75 -20.98 -7.30 -4.20
CA LYS A 75 -21.40 -6.54 -3.02
C LYS A 75 -20.53 -6.86 -1.81
N THR A 76 -20.31 -5.87 -0.96
CA THR A 76 -19.69 -6.10 0.34
C THR A 76 -20.56 -7.01 1.20
N THR A 77 -19.91 -7.88 1.96
CA THR A 77 -20.56 -8.88 2.81
C THR A 77 -20.71 -8.43 4.26
N GLY A 78 -20.08 -7.31 4.64
CA GLY A 78 -19.98 -6.87 6.03
C GLY A 78 -18.79 -7.48 6.79
N THR A 79 -18.09 -8.46 6.19
CA THR A 79 -16.86 -9.05 6.76
C THR A 79 -15.62 -8.29 6.28
N PRO A 80 -14.43 -8.54 6.86
CA PRO A 80 -13.22 -7.87 6.44
C PRO A 80 -12.92 -8.05 4.94
N ILE A 81 -12.61 -6.92 4.28
CA ILE A 81 -12.22 -6.86 2.88
C ILE A 81 -10.69 -6.91 2.79
N GLY A 82 -10.17 -8.00 2.25
CA GLY A 82 -8.75 -8.18 1.97
C GLY A 82 -8.41 -7.63 0.59
N LEU A 83 -7.38 -6.80 0.52
CA LEU A 83 -6.88 -6.19 -0.71
C LEU A 83 -5.40 -6.52 -0.90
N LEU A 84 -5.00 -6.76 -2.15
CA LEU A 84 -3.61 -7.07 -2.50
C LEU A 84 -3.20 -6.37 -3.80
N ILE A 85 -1.97 -5.86 -3.83
CA ILE A 85 -1.28 -5.39 -5.04
C ILE A 85 0.07 -6.09 -5.09
N GLU A 86 0.38 -6.73 -6.22
CA GLU A 86 1.71 -7.31 -6.47
C GLU A 86 2.71 -6.21 -6.84
N ASN A 87 3.95 -6.32 -6.36
CA ASN A 87 5.03 -5.46 -6.82
C ASN A 87 5.68 -6.13 -8.05
N THR A 88 5.76 -5.40 -9.17
CA THR A 88 6.24 -5.97 -10.44
C THR A 88 7.55 -5.37 -10.95
N ASP A 89 7.94 -4.17 -10.50
CA ASP A 89 9.15 -3.46 -10.95
C ASP A 89 10.09 -3.10 -9.78
N GLN A 90 10.38 -4.10 -8.95
CA GLN A 90 11.30 -3.96 -7.81
C GLN A 90 12.78 -4.03 -8.22
N ARG A 91 13.41 -2.87 -8.37
CA ARG A 91 14.85 -2.77 -8.70
C ARG A 91 15.73 -2.69 -7.46
N SER A 92 15.88 -3.81 -6.77
CA SER A 92 16.67 -3.87 -5.52
C SER A 92 18.15 -3.50 -5.71
N LYS A 93 18.73 -3.78 -6.89
CA LYS A 93 20.16 -3.57 -7.19
C LYS A 93 20.56 -2.09 -7.13
N ASP A 94 19.65 -1.19 -7.49
CA ASP A 94 19.87 0.27 -7.50
C ASP A 94 20.18 0.83 -6.10
N TYR A 95 19.88 0.07 -5.04
CA TYR A 95 20.05 0.48 -3.64
C TYR A 95 21.27 -0.15 -2.96
N SER A 96 22.11 -0.89 -3.68
CA SER A 96 23.26 -1.59 -3.08
C SER A 96 24.27 -0.62 -2.44
N ASN A 97 24.47 0.54 -3.07
CA ASN A 97 25.43 1.56 -2.63
C ASN A 97 25.01 2.29 -1.34
N ILE A 98 23.72 2.21 -0.96
CA ILE A 98 23.18 2.86 0.25
C ILE A 98 22.99 1.88 1.41
N LYS A 99 23.43 0.63 1.27
CA LYS A 99 23.35 -0.38 2.33
C LYS A 99 24.00 0.12 3.62
N ASP A 100 25.17 0.72 3.48
CA ASP A 100 26.01 1.17 4.60
C ASP A 100 25.89 2.69 4.86
N GLN A 101 24.94 3.37 4.21
CA GLN A 101 24.74 4.83 4.33
C GLN A 101 23.32 5.18 4.78
N PHE A 102 23.19 6.18 5.65
CA PHE A 102 21.89 6.75 6.03
C PHE A 102 21.58 7.92 5.09
N ARG A 103 20.47 7.84 4.34
CA ARG A 103 20.10 8.93 3.44
C ARG A 103 19.55 10.11 4.24
N PRO A 104 20.01 11.35 3.98
CA PRO A 104 19.42 12.54 4.58
C PRO A 104 17.91 12.61 4.33
N ALA A 105 17.15 13.06 5.32
CA ALA A 105 15.68 13.18 5.29
C ALA A 105 14.90 11.85 5.09
N HIS A 106 15.56 10.69 5.19
CA HIS A 106 14.89 9.38 5.19
C HIS A 106 14.82 8.76 6.58
N ALA A 107 13.93 7.79 6.74
CA ALA A 107 13.72 7.06 7.99
C ALA A 107 14.85 6.05 8.30
N ASP A 108 15.93 6.00 7.51
CA ASP A 108 16.97 4.98 7.60
C ASP A 108 17.62 4.93 9.00
N PHE A 109 18.02 6.10 9.52
CA PHE A 109 18.68 6.20 10.82
C PHE A 109 17.73 5.87 11.97
N THR A 110 16.51 6.40 11.94
CA THR A 110 15.54 6.21 13.02
C THR A 110 15.06 4.76 13.08
N TYR A 111 14.86 4.09 11.94
CA TYR A 111 14.57 2.65 11.91
C TYR A 111 15.72 1.84 12.49
N HIS A 112 16.96 2.10 12.05
CA HIS A 112 18.11 1.37 12.54
C HIS A 112 18.33 1.56 14.05
N LYS A 113 18.18 2.79 14.56
CA LYS A 113 18.30 3.06 16.00
C LYS A 113 17.17 2.45 16.82
N LYS A 114 15.95 2.37 16.28
CA LYS A 114 14.80 1.81 16.98
C LYS A 114 14.79 0.28 16.99
N PHE A 115 15.15 -0.35 15.87
CA PHE A 115 14.98 -1.79 15.67
C PHE A 115 16.30 -2.57 15.54
N GLY A 116 17.45 -1.90 15.53
CA GLY A 116 18.77 -2.53 15.34
C GLY A 116 19.11 -2.88 13.89
N PHE A 117 18.14 -2.86 12.98
CA PHE A 117 18.32 -3.12 11.55
C PHE A 117 17.37 -2.26 10.70
N ARG A 118 17.61 -2.21 9.39
CA ARG A 118 16.74 -1.53 8.43
C ARG A 118 16.71 -2.28 7.10
N ASP A 119 15.58 -2.25 6.41
CA ASP A 119 15.55 -2.60 5.00
C ASP A 119 16.00 -1.38 4.17
N TYR A 120 17.25 -1.43 3.70
CA TYR A 120 17.83 -0.37 2.90
C TYR A 120 17.25 -0.32 1.46
N ARG A 121 16.55 -1.37 1.01
CA ARG A 121 15.97 -1.45 -0.33
C ARG A 121 14.73 -0.56 -0.40
N GLY A 122 14.86 0.61 -1.01
CA GLY A 122 13.78 1.60 -1.19
C GLY A 122 13.00 1.97 0.06
N GLY A 123 13.66 1.96 1.24
CA GLY A 123 13.07 2.38 2.52
C GLY A 123 12.11 1.37 3.17
N GLY A 124 11.98 0.16 2.64
CA GLY A 124 11.12 -0.89 3.20
C GLY A 124 9.71 -0.40 3.52
N ARG A 125 9.30 -0.53 4.78
CA ARG A 125 7.97 -0.14 5.27
C ARG A 125 7.71 1.37 5.29
N SER A 126 8.75 2.19 5.37
CA SER A 126 8.64 3.67 5.36
C SER A 126 8.44 4.25 3.96
N SER A 127 8.46 3.41 2.93
CA SER A 127 8.32 3.82 1.55
C SER A 127 6.92 4.37 1.23
N ALA A 128 6.87 5.31 0.30
CA ALA A 128 5.62 5.81 -0.27
C ALA A 128 4.80 4.71 -0.97
N ARG A 129 5.36 3.51 -1.21
CA ARG A 129 4.63 2.35 -1.75
C ARG A 129 3.38 2.03 -0.92
N GLU A 130 3.47 2.16 0.41
CA GLU A 130 2.35 1.93 1.35
C GLU A 130 1.10 2.78 1.04
N THR A 131 1.28 3.96 0.44
CA THR A 131 0.17 4.85 0.07
C THR A 131 -0.79 4.22 -0.95
N ALA A 132 -0.35 3.21 -1.73
CA ALA A 132 -1.24 2.47 -2.62
C ALA A 132 -2.40 1.84 -1.84
N MET A 133 -2.13 1.29 -0.66
CA MET A 133 -3.16 0.65 0.17
C MET A 133 -4.04 1.64 0.92
N ARG A 134 -3.52 2.83 1.21
CA ARG A 134 -4.36 3.94 1.69
C ARG A 134 -5.33 4.43 0.63
N VAL A 135 -4.86 4.56 -0.62
CA VAL A 135 -5.71 4.96 -1.74
C VAL A 135 -6.77 3.91 -2.04
N ALA A 136 -6.38 2.62 -2.05
CA ALA A 136 -7.33 1.54 -2.29
C ALA A 136 -8.45 1.50 -1.23
N ALA A 137 -8.09 1.59 0.06
CA ALA A 137 -9.06 1.66 1.14
C ALA A 137 -9.90 2.95 1.09
N GLY A 138 -9.27 4.08 0.72
CA GLY A 138 -9.94 5.36 0.53
C GLY A 138 -10.98 5.32 -0.59
N ALA A 139 -10.75 4.56 -1.67
CA ALA A 139 -11.73 4.40 -2.75
C ALA A 139 -13.00 3.67 -2.27
N ILE A 140 -12.86 2.65 -1.42
CA ILE A 140 -14.01 1.96 -0.80
C ILE A 140 -14.76 2.90 0.13
N ALA A 141 -14.05 3.62 1.01
CA ALA A 141 -14.65 4.60 1.91
C ALA A 141 -15.40 5.70 1.13
N LYS A 142 -14.79 6.23 0.07
CA LYS A 142 -15.39 7.23 -0.82
C LYS A 142 -16.63 6.73 -1.53
N LYS A 143 -16.67 5.46 -1.95
CA LYS A 143 -17.84 4.87 -2.61
C LYS A 143 -19.04 4.71 -1.67
N TYR A 144 -18.78 4.63 -0.36
CA TYR A 144 -19.82 4.55 0.67
C TYR A 144 -20.44 5.92 1.02
N LEU A 145 -19.68 7.02 0.86
CA LEU A 145 -20.12 8.40 1.14
C LEU A 145 -21.00 8.95 0.00
#